data_AF-E3M4J6-F1
#
_entry.id   AF-E3M4J6-F1
#
_cell.length_a   1.000
_cell.length_b   1.000
_cell.length_c   1.000
_cell.angle_alpha   90.00
_cell.angle_beta   90.00
_cell.angle_gamma   90.00
#
_symmetry.space_group_name_H-M   'P 1'
#
loop_
_entity.id
_entity.type
_entity.pdbx_description
1 polymer ?
#
loop_
_entity_poly.entity_id
_entity_poly.type
_entity_poly.pdbx_seq_one_letter_code
_entity_poly.pdbx_strand_id
1 'polypeptide(L)'
;MDIDVEEAALEQVAALLQRPDQLEKLPELKKRADRKKLAVEAMLRTGVQGQLEGIRTAIAHLQTASDDITAISHGVKDIRERLKPFPQLKEKLRELRDANARHGQYAAAMENLKHIFNLQTTLQEIRDALDDEKSGGNLLLAHKHIMDLERARDELLAEVHKMSGTNTEKEQNVCVLLINFFKGVDTVVAELSKNMWFILGRTLEMVKGNEQGGGPQQVVTCLRIVEREERIDKFYMDAQSKNSSAFVPPGRPRNWKEKALRSLEKTVANRVDGNQLEDRSLNKAWLARYLEVCRNVIMDDLQLAKVAIPCFPPDWQIYDRYVHMYHSSVCRRLREIASERLEKSELVQLMSWIKFYASEDMLGHPRLKINAQAILQDSPVLTRSTLNQLCDQFVEMSREDLKLWLKNTVSHETLDWYKNVRPSEDNHGYFYTDLPNTVFGMLKDTVTS
;
A
#
# COMPACT_ATOMS: atom_id res chain seq x y z
N MET A 1 -64.41 -17.98 -13.46
CA MET A 1 -63.19 -17.60 -14.19
C MET A 1 -63.45 -17.62 -15.69
N ASP A 2 -64.07 -18.66 -16.26
CA ASP A 2 -64.41 -18.68 -17.69
C ASP A 2 -65.45 -17.61 -18.11
N ILE A 3 -66.45 -17.33 -17.26
CA ILE A 3 -67.49 -16.33 -17.57
C ILE A 3 -66.90 -14.90 -17.67
N ASP A 4 -66.00 -14.50 -16.77
CA ASP A 4 -65.33 -13.18 -16.80
C ASP A 4 -64.43 -13.01 -18.03
N VAL A 5 -63.81 -14.09 -18.51
CA VAL A 5 -62.92 -14.04 -19.68
C VAL A 5 -63.74 -13.90 -20.96
N GLU A 6 -64.90 -14.55 -21.04
CA GLU A 6 -65.83 -14.37 -22.16
C GLU A 6 -66.43 -12.96 -22.19
N GLU A 7 -66.82 -12.42 -21.04
CA GLU A 7 -67.40 -11.08 -20.94
C GLU A 7 -66.36 -9.99 -21.31
N ALA A 8 -65.12 -10.09 -20.82
CA ALA A 8 -64.03 -9.20 -21.20
C ALA A 8 -63.62 -9.34 -22.68
N ALA A 9 -63.66 -10.55 -23.25
CA ALA A 9 -63.40 -10.77 -24.67
C ALA A 9 -64.49 -10.15 -25.55
N LEU A 10 -65.75 -10.24 -25.12
CA LEU A 10 -66.89 -9.59 -25.79
C LEU A 10 -66.77 -8.07 -25.75
N GLU A 11 -66.44 -7.47 -24.61
CA GLU A 11 -66.16 -6.03 -24.49
C GLU A 11 -65.01 -5.59 -25.40
N GLN A 12 -63.94 -6.36 -25.46
CA GLN A 12 -62.78 -6.05 -26.31
C GLN A 12 -63.11 -6.15 -27.80
N VAL A 13 -63.93 -7.13 -28.21
CA VAL A 13 -64.40 -7.26 -29.61
C VAL A 13 -65.37 -6.14 -29.95
N ALA A 14 -66.29 -5.79 -29.06
CA ALA A 14 -67.22 -4.68 -29.22
C ALA A 14 -66.49 -3.33 -29.36
N ALA A 15 -65.42 -3.11 -28.61
CA ALA A 15 -64.59 -1.91 -28.71
C ALA A 15 -63.84 -1.80 -30.05
N LEU A 16 -63.55 -2.93 -30.73
CA LEU A 16 -62.81 -2.97 -31.99
C LEU A 16 -63.69 -2.79 -33.24
N LEU A 17 -65.02 -3.00 -33.12
CA LEU A 17 -65.98 -2.98 -34.23
C LEU A 17 -67.17 -2.04 -33.93
N GLN A 18 -66.89 -0.75 -33.76
CA GLN A 18 -67.90 0.25 -33.40
C GLN A 18 -68.69 0.80 -34.61
N ARG A 19 -68.19 0.63 -35.84
CA ARG A 19 -68.83 1.13 -37.07
C ARG A 19 -68.93 0.07 -38.18
N PRO A 20 -69.94 0.12 -39.07
CA PRO A 20 -70.19 -0.93 -40.07
C PRO A 20 -69.07 -1.13 -41.10
N ASP A 21 -68.35 -0.06 -41.45
CA ASP A 21 -67.19 -0.06 -42.35
C ASP A 21 -65.98 -0.83 -41.77
N GLN A 22 -65.93 -1.03 -40.45
CA GLN A 22 -64.86 -1.75 -39.77
C GLN A 22 -65.00 -3.28 -39.88
N LEU A 23 -66.18 -3.79 -40.27
CA LEU A 23 -66.41 -5.22 -40.54
C LEU A 23 -65.57 -5.72 -41.73
N GLU A 24 -65.18 -4.85 -42.67
CA GLU A 24 -64.26 -5.22 -43.76
C GLU A 24 -62.87 -5.64 -43.25
N LYS A 25 -62.48 -5.19 -42.05
CA LYS A 25 -61.20 -5.52 -41.39
C LYS A 25 -61.27 -6.77 -40.51
N LEU A 26 -62.45 -7.35 -40.33
CA LEU A 26 -62.67 -8.61 -39.60
C LEU A 26 -61.72 -9.75 -40.03
N PRO A 27 -61.48 -10.03 -41.34
CA PRO A 27 -60.54 -11.07 -41.75
C PRO A 27 -59.10 -10.80 -41.28
N GLU A 28 -58.66 -9.55 -41.24
CA GLU A 28 -57.33 -9.17 -40.73
C GLU A 28 -57.24 -9.32 -39.21
N LEU A 29 -58.28 -8.89 -38.48
CA LEU A 29 -58.36 -9.04 -37.02
C LEU A 29 -58.40 -10.51 -36.61
N LYS A 30 -59.17 -11.34 -37.32
CA LYS A 30 -59.21 -12.80 -37.13
C LYS A 30 -57.84 -13.41 -37.37
N LYS A 31 -57.17 -13.07 -38.48
CA LYS A 31 -55.81 -13.53 -38.79
C LYS A 31 -54.80 -13.10 -37.72
N ARG A 32 -54.96 -11.90 -37.14
CA ARG A 32 -54.13 -11.40 -36.03
C ARG A 32 -54.40 -12.16 -34.72
N ALA A 33 -55.66 -12.45 -34.41
CA ALA A 33 -56.05 -13.26 -33.25
C ALA A 33 -55.53 -14.70 -33.39
N ASP A 34 -55.68 -15.32 -34.56
CA ASP A 34 -55.15 -16.66 -34.86
C ASP A 34 -53.63 -16.70 -34.72
N ARG A 35 -52.91 -15.69 -35.21
CA ARG A 35 -51.46 -15.57 -35.01
C ARG A 35 -51.08 -15.43 -33.53
N LYS A 36 -51.81 -14.63 -32.75
CA LYS A 36 -51.58 -14.48 -31.30
C LYS A 36 -51.84 -15.81 -30.58
N LYS A 37 -52.93 -16.49 -30.91
CA LYS A 37 -53.27 -17.81 -30.36
C LYS A 37 -52.17 -18.82 -30.67
N LEU A 38 -51.75 -18.93 -31.93
CA LEU A 38 -50.65 -19.83 -32.34
C LEU A 38 -49.33 -19.49 -31.62
N ALA A 39 -49.03 -18.21 -31.43
CA ALA A 39 -47.84 -17.78 -30.69
C ALA A 39 -47.92 -18.17 -29.20
N VAL A 40 -49.07 -17.97 -28.56
CA VAL A 40 -49.29 -18.36 -27.16
C VAL A 40 -49.28 -19.88 -27.01
N GLU A 41 -49.91 -20.63 -27.91
CA GLU A 41 -49.88 -22.10 -27.92
C GLU A 41 -48.46 -22.65 -28.13
N ALA A 42 -47.68 -22.05 -29.04
CA ALA A 42 -46.28 -22.41 -29.23
C ALA A 42 -45.46 -22.11 -27.96
N MET A 43 -45.65 -20.93 -27.35
CA MET A 43 -44.96 -20.53 -26.12
C MET A 43 -45.32 -21.45 -24.95
N LEU A 44 -46.60 -21.79 -24.78
CA LEU A 44 -47.07 -22.73 -23.77
C LEU A 44 -46.50 -24.13 -24.00
N ARG A 45 -46.49 -24.61 -25.25
CA ARG A 45 -45.92 -25.92 -25.58
C ARG A 45 -44.43 -25.97 -25.26
N THR A 46 -43.67 -24.94 -25.63
CA THR A 46 -42.24 -24.84 -25.29
C THR A 46 -42.03 -24.71 -23.78
N GLY A 47 -42.84 -23.91 -23.08
CA GLY A 47 -42.77 -23.73 -21.64
C GLY A 47 -43.08 -25.01 -20.86
N VAL A 48 -44.16 -25.72 -21.23
CA VAL A 48 -44.55 -27.00 -20.64
C VAL A 48 -43.51 -28.08 -20.93
N GLN A 49 -42.97 -28.13 -22.16
CA GLN A 49 -41.90 -29.06 -22.50
C GLN A 49 -40.62 -28.77 -21.71
N GLY A 50 -40.26 -27.50 -21.52
CA GLY A 50 -39.12 -27.10 -20.70
C GLY A 50 -39.29 -27.46 -19.22
N GLN A 51 -40.49 -27.28 -18.66
CA GLN A 51 -40.80 -27.67 -17.28
C GLN A 51 -40.79 -29.19 -17.11
N LEU A 52 -41.37 -29.95 -18.05
CA LEU A 52 -41.35 -31.41 -18.02
C LEU A 52 -39.93 -31.98 -18.11
N GLU A 53 -39.09 -31.42 -18.97
CA GLU A 53 -37.69 -31.83 -19.08
C GLU A 53 -36.90 -31.44 -17.82
N GLY A 54 -37.18 -30.26 -17.26
CA GLY A 54 -36.64 -29.83 -15.96
C GLY A 54 -37.02 -30.77 -14.81
N ILE A 55 -38.27 -31.21 -14.75
CA ILE A 55 -38.75 -32.17 -13.74
C ILE A 55 -38.10 -33.54 -13.96
N ARG A 56 -38.00 -33.98 -15.22
CA ARG A 56 -37.39 -35.27 -15.55
C ARG A 56 -35.91 -35.31 -15.17
N THR A 57 -35.17 -34.26 -15.49
CA THR A 57 -33.76 -34.11 -15.10
C THR A 57 -33.61 -34.00 -13.58
N ALA A 58 -34.50 -33.27 -12.89
CA ALA A 58 -34.49 -33.20 -11.43
C ALA A 58 -34.73 -34.57 -10.77
N ILE A 59 -35.68 -35.36 -11.26
CA ILE A 59 -35.96 -36.71 -10.77
C ILE A 59 -34.75 -37.63 -11.01
N ALA A 60 -34.15 -37.57 -12.20
CA ALA A 60 -32.96 -38.35 -12.51
C ALA A 60 -31.81 -37.99 -11.55
N HIS A 61 -31.56 -36.70 -11.31
CA HIS A 61 -30.55 -36.26 -10.34
C HIS A 61 -30.86 -36.70 -8.91
N LEU A 62 -32.12 -36.71 -8.48
CA LEU A 62 -32.52 -37.21 -7.16
C LEU A 62 -32.27 -38.71 -7.01
N GLN A 63 -32.52 -39.49 -8.06
CA GLN A 63 -32.22 -40.92 -8.08
C GLN A 63 -30.71 -41.15 -7.98
N THR A 64 -29.91 -40.47 -8.80
CA THR A 64 -28.45 -40.56 -8.74
C THR A 64 -27.91 -40.13 -7.38
N ALA A 65 -28.41 -39.04 -6.80
CA ALA A 65 -27.99 -38.59 -5.47
C ALA A 65 -28.34 -39.61 -4.37
N SER A 66 -29.49 -40.28 -4.47
CA SER A 66 -29.86 -41.37 -3.56
C SER A 66 -28.89 -42.54 -3.69
N ASP A 67 -28.59 -42.96 -4.92
CA ASP A 67 -27.63 -44.04 -5.18
C ASP A 67 -26.24 -43.69 -4.64
N ASP A 68 -25.76 -42.46 -4.89
CA ASP A 68 -24.49 -41.96 -4.37
C ASP A 68 -24.45 -41.96 -2.84
N ILE A 69 -25.52 -41.52 -2.17
CA ILE A 69 -25.61 -41.53 -0.70
C ILE A 69 -25.53 -42.97 -0.17
N THR A 70 -26.22 -43.92 -0.81
CA THR A 70 -26.15 -45.32 -0.40
C THR A 70 -24.75 -45.90 -0.60
N ALA A 71 -24.09 -45.58 -1.72
CA ALA A 71 -22.72 -45.99 -2.01
C ALA A 71 -21.74 -45.40 -0.99
N ILE A 72 -21.86 -44.11 -0.65
CA ILE A 72 -21.05 -43.45 0.38
C ILE A 72 -21.28 -44.10 1.74
N SER A 73 -22.53 -44.36 2.11
CA SER A 73 -22.86 -45.01 3.39
C SER A 73 -22.25 -46.40 3.49
N HIS A 74 -22.31 -47.19 2.42
CA HIS A 74 -21.62 -48.47 2.32
C HIS A 74 -20.10 -48.32 2.42
N GLY A 75 -19.50 -47.39 1.68
CA GLY A 75 -18.07 -47.11 1.73
C GLY A 75 -17.60 -46.71 3.13
N VAL A 76 -18.34 -45.85 3.84
CA VAL A 76 -18.03 -45.44 5.22
C VAL A 76 -18.14 -46.63 6.19
N LYS A 77 -19.14 -47.51 5.99
CA LYS A 77 -19.28 -48.72 6.80
C LYS A 77 -18.10 -49.67 6.58
N ASP A 78 -17.71 -49.89 5.33
CA ASP A 78 -16.57 -50.74 4.99
C ASP A 78 -15.25 -50.19 5.53
N ILE A 79 -15.03 -48.87 5.45
CA ILE A 79 -13.87 -48.20 6.07
C ILE A 79 -13.88 -48.44 7.58
N ARG A 80 -15.03 -48.26 8.25
CA ARG A 80 -15.15 -48.48 9.69
C ARG A 80 -14.83 -49.92 10.08
N GLU A 81 -15.35 -50.91 9.34
CA GLU A 81 -15.04 -52.33 9.57
C GLU A 81 -13.56 -52.63 9.37
N ARG A 82 -12.93 -52.10 8.32
CA ARG A 82 -11.47 -52.25 8.08
C ARG A 82 -10.61 -51.57 9.13
N LEU A 83 -11.10 -50.49 9.75
CA LEU A 83 -10.38 -49.77 10.82
C LEU A 83 -10.58 -50.37 12.22
N LYS A 84 -11.58 -51.25 12.44
CA LYS A 84 -11.79 -51.92 13.74
C LYS A 84 -10.55 -52.62 14.31
N PRO A 85 -9.68 -53.28 13.52
CA PRO A 85 -8.46 -53.92 14.03
C PRO A 85 -7.33 -52.94 14.32
N PHE A 86 -7.42 -51.68 13.87
CA PHE A 86 -6.34 -50.71 13.93
C PHE A 86 -5.87 -50.38 15.37
N PRO A 87 -6.73 -50.29 16.40
CA PRO A 87 -6.28 -50.15 17.79
C PRO A 87 -5.42 -51.32 18.28
N GLN A 88 -5.75 -52.55 17.89
CA GLN A 88 -4.95 -53.73 18.23
C GLN A 88 -3.60 -53.73 17.50
N LEU A 89 -3.59 -53.26 16.25
CA LEU A 89 -2.34 -53.05 15.50
C LEU A 89 -1.47 -51.96 16.14
N LYS A 90 -2.08 -50.87 16.63
CA LYS A 90 -1.37 -49.80 17.36
C LYS A 90 -0.69 -50.33 18.62
N GLU A 91 -1.33 -51.24 19.37
CA GLU A 91 -0.70 -51.90 20.52
C GLU A 91 0.41 -52.87 20.09
N LYS A 92 0.21 -53.68 19.03
CA LYS A 92 1.27 -54.56 18.50
C LYS A 92 2.50 -53.80 18.01
N LEU A 93 2.29 -52.62 17.42
CA LEU A 93 3.35 -51.74 16.93
C LEU A 93 3.88 -50.77 18.00
N ARG A 94 3.46 -50.91 19.27
CA ARG A 94 3.88 -50.00 20.33
C ARG A 94 5.39 -49.97 20.50
N GLU A 95 6.02 -51.14 20.55
CA GLU A 95 7.49 -51.24 20.68
C GLU A 95 8.22 -50.61 19.50
N LEU A 96 7.73 -50.81 18.27
CA LEU A 96 8.29 -50.20 17.07
C LEU A 96 8.12 -48.67 17.10
N ARG A 97 6.95 -48.17 17.53
CA ARG A 97 6.69 -46.74 17.68
C ARG A 97 7.60 -46.12 18.73
N ASP A 98 7.77 -46.77 19.86
CA ASP A 98 8.61 -46.28 20.95
C ASP A 98 10.11 -46.36 20.55
N ALA A 99 10.52 -47.38 19.79
CA ALA A 99 11.84 -47.44 19.17
C ALA A 99 12.05 -46.34 18.11
N ASN A 100 11.06 -46.10 17.25
CA ASN A 100 11.10 -45.04 16.24
C ASN A 100 11.12 -43.65 16.88
N ALA A 101 10.40 -43.45 17.98
CA ALA A 101 10.45 -42.20 18.75
C ALA A 101 11.86 -41.98 19.33
N ARG A 102 12.48 -43.00 19.93
CA ARG A 102 13.87 -42.94 20.40
C ARG A 102 14.86 -42.68 19.27
N HIS A 103 14.74 -43.37 18.14
CA HIS A 103 15.59 -43.12 16.97
C HIS A 103 15.40 -41.71 16.41
N GLY A 104 14.18 -41.19 16.38
CA GLY A 104 13.89 -39.82 16.00
C GLY A 104 14.55 -38.80 16.95
N GLN A 105 14.52 -39.07 18.25
CA GLN A 105 15.22 -38.26 19.25
C GLN A 105 16.75 -38.31 19.06
N TYR A 106 17.33 -39.49 18.83
CA TYR A 106 18.77 -39.61 18.54
C TYR A 106 19.16 -38.91 17.26
N ALA A 107 18.36 -39.02 16.20
CA ALA A 107 18.60 -38.32 14.93
C ALA A 107 18.58 -36.80 15.12
N ALA A 108 17.59 -36.27 15.85
CA ALA A 108 17.52 -34.84 16.19
C ALA A 108 18.72 -34.40 17.05
N ALA A 109 19.14 -35.23 18.03
CA ALA A 109 20.31 -34.95 18.84
C ALA A 109 21.61 -34.94 18.01
N MET A 110 21.78 -35.89 17.09
CA MET A 110 22.95 -35.94 16.20
C MET A 110 23.01 -34.73 15.26
N GLU A 111 21.87 -34.28 14.73
CA GLU A 111 21.82 -33.08 13.88
C GLU A 111 22.12 -31.81 14.70
N ASN A 112 21.54 -31.67 15.90
CA ASN A 112 21.84 -30.55 16.78
C ASN A 112 23.32 -30.51 17.21
N LEU A 113 23.92 -31.67 17.49
CA LEU A 113 25.36 -31.76 17.79
C LEU A 113 26.22 -31.25 16.64
N LYS A 114 25.87 -31.57 15.38
CA LYS A 114 26.58 -31.08 14.21
C LYS A 114 26.60 -29.55 14.17
N HIS A 115 25.49 -28.89 14.49
CA HIS A 115 25.41 -27.42 14.56
C HIS A 115 26.19 -26.84 15.75
N ILE A 116 26.18 -27.52 16.90
CA ILE A 116 26.96 -27.10 18.08
C ILE A 116 28.47 -27.14 17.78
N PHE A 117 28.96 -28.23 17.18
CA PHE A 117 30.39 -28.39 16.90
C PHE A 117 30.88 -27.47 15.78
N ASN A 118 30.06 -27.23 14.76
CA ASN A 118 30.43 -26.42 13.60
C ASN A 118 29.97 -24.95 13.70
N LEU A 119 29.49 -24.50 14.86
CA LEU A 119 28.90 -23.16 15.01
C LEU A 119 29.82 -22.06 14.49
N GLN A 120 31.09 -22.06 14.90
CA GLN A 120 32.04 -21.02 14.50
C GLN A 120 32.36 -21.06 13.00
N THR A 121 32.47 -22.26 12.44
CA THR A 121 32.68 -22.45 10.99
C THR A 121 31.49 -21.93 10.20
N THR A 122 30.26 -22.28 10.57
CA THR A 122 29.04 -21.81 9.90
C THR A 122 28.86 -20.29 10.06
N LEU A 123 29.21 -19.72 11.22
CA LEU A 123 29.21 -18.25 11.39
C LEU A 123 30.20 -17.56 10.45
N GLN A 124 31.36 -18.16 10.20
CA GLN A 124 32.32 -17.64 9.22
C GLN A 124 31.79 -17.77 7.79
N GLU A 125 31.21 -18.93 7.42
CA GLU A 125 30.58 -19.14 6.11
C GLU A 125 29.46 -18.13 5.85
N ILE A 126 28.69 -17.76 6.88
CA ILE A 126 27.67 -16.71 6.78
C ILE A 126 28.30 -15.36 6.45
N ARG A 127 29.38 -14.98 7.14
CA ARG A 127 30.08 -13.70 6.89
C ARG A 127 30.70 -13.68 5.50
N ASP A 128 31.38 -14.75 5.11
CA ASP A 128 31.96 -14.87 3.77
C ASP A 128 30.87 -14.77 2.68
N ALA A 129 29.68 -15.34 2.93
CA ALA A 129 28.55 -15.20 2.02
C ALA A 129 27.96 -13.78 1.99
N LEU A 130 28.01 -13.04 3.10
CA LEU A 130 27.58 -11.63 3.17
C LEU A 130 28.57 -10.69 2.49
N ASP A 131 29.86 -10.99 2.54
CA ASP A 131 30.97 -10.18 2.01
C ASP A 131 31.29 -10.47 0.54
N ASP A 132 30.57 -11.37 -0.14
CA ASP A 132 30.81 -11.70 -1.55
C ASP A 132 30.54 -10.51 -2.49
N GLU A 133 31.59 -9.75 -2.76
CA GLU A 133 31.56 -8.56 -3.63
C GLU A 133 31.11 -8.87 -5.07
N LYS A 134 31.30 -10.11 -5.56
CA LYS A 134 30.96 -10.48 -6.95
C LYS A 134 29.45 -10.57 -7.18
N SER A 135 28.69 -10.93 -6.15
CA SER A 135 27.24 -11.06 -6.20
C SER A 135 26.48 -9.97 -5.44
N GLY A 136 27.20 -9.06 -4.78
CA GLY A 136 26.65 -8.10 -3.82
C GLY A 136 26.12 -8.76 -2.54
N GLY A 137 26.73 -9.89 -2.17
CA GLY A 137 26.36 -10.76 -1.06
C GLY A 137 25.34 -11.83 -1.43
N ASN A 138 25.62 -13.09 -1.13
CA ASN A 138 24.69 -14.21 -1.27
C ASN A 138 23.75 -14.29 -0.06
N LEU A 139 22.81 -13.32 0.02
CA LEU A 139 21.91 -13.15 1.16
C LEU A 139 21.03 -14.39 1.42
N LEU A 140 20.64 -15.13 0.37
CA LEU A 140 19.83 -16.35 0.54
C LEU A 140 20.62 -17.47 1.21
N LEU A 141 21.89 -17.63 0.85
CA LEU A 141 22.76 -18.61 1.46
C LEU A 141 23.04 -18.25 2.93
N ALA A 142 23.39 -16.99 3.19
CA ALA A 142 23.56 -16.48 4.55
C ALA A 142 22.29 -16.70 5.39
N HIS A 143 21.12 -16.34 4.87
CA HIS A 143 19.83 -16.55 5.54
C HIS A 143 19.53 -18.02 5.80
N LYS A 144 19.85 -18.92 4.86
CA LYS A 144 19.69 -20.36 5.04
C LYS A 144 20.51 -20.87 6.22
N HIS A 145 21.81 -20.54 6.28
CA HIS A 145 22.67 -20.97 7.37
C HIS A 145 22.23 -20.38 8.71
N ILE A 146 21.79 -19.11 8.74
CA ILE A 146 21.19 -18.50 9.92
C ILE A 146 19.95 -19.29 10.39
N MET A 147 19.04 -19.63 9.48
CA MET A 147 17.86 -20.42 9.82
C MET A 147 18.21 -21.80 10.38
N ASP A 148 19.24 -22.47 9.84
CA ASP A 148 19.68 -23.78 10.33
C ASP A 148 20.21 -23.67 11.78
N LEU A 149 20.99 -22.62 12.09
CA LEU A 149 21.48 -22.35 13.45
C LEU A 149 20.38 -21.92 14.42
N GLU A 150 19.46 -21.04 13.97
CA GLU A 150 18.29 -20.63 14.77
C GLU A 150 17.40 -21.83 15.07
N ARG A 151 17.17 -22.71 14.09
CA ARG A 151 16.39 -23.92 14.28
C ARG A 151 17.02 -24.84 15.32
N ALA A 152 18.33 -25.07 15.26
CA ALA A 152 19.03 -25.88 16.26
C ALA A 152 18.91 -25.27 17.68
N ARG A 153 19.10 -23.94 17.79
CA ARG A 153 18.91 -23.22 19.05
C ARG A 153 17.48 -23.35 19.58
N ASP A 154 16.50 -23.10 18.72
CA ASP A 154 15.09 -23.03 19.07
C ASP A 154 14.52 -24.43 19.40
N GLU A 155 14.98 -25.49 18.73
CA GLU A 155 14.63 -26.87 19.08
C GLU A 155 15.17 -27.25 20.47
N LEU A 156 16.41 -26.87 20.80
CA LEU A 156 16.97 -27.09 22.14
C LEU A 156 16.21 -26.31 23.22
N LEU A 157 15.90 -25.04 22.96
CA LEU A 157 15.12 -24.21 23.88
C LEU A 157 13.69 -24.73 24.06
N ALA A 158 13.06 -25.21 22.98
CA ALA A 158 11.73 -25.79 23.03
C ALA A 158 11.71 -27.09 23.86
N GLU A 159 12.77 -27.90 23.80
CA GLU A 159 12.86 -29.12 24.60
C GLU A 159 13.05 -28.81 26.09
N VAL A 160 13.88 -27.81 26.42
CA VAL A 160 13.98 -27.30 27.79
C VAL A 160 12.64 -26.76 28.28
N HIS A 161 11.90 -26.04 27.43
CA HIS A 161 10.55 -25.54 27.76
C HIS A 161 9.54 -26.66 28.06
N LYS A 162 9.59 -27.78 27.33
CA LYS A 162 8.72 -28.95 27.60
C LYS A 162 9.05 -29.65 28.91
N MET A 163 10.31 -29.61 29.33
CA MET A 163 10.75 -30.16 30.62
C MET A 163 10.33 -29.30 31.81
N SER A 164 9.74 -28.11 31.55
CA SER A 164 9.29 -27.18 32.58
C SER A 164 8.21 -27.79 33.45
N GLY A 165 8.59 -28.12 34.68
CA GLY A 165 7.74 -28.82 35.64
C GLY A 165 8.50 -29.46 36.80
N THR A 166 9.84 -29.49 36.77
CA THR A 166 10.64 -30.20 37.78
C THR A 166 11.67 -29.35 38.52
N ASN A 167 12.20 -28.25 37.94
CA ASN A 167 13.12 -27.34 38.65
C ASN A 167 13.38 -26.02 37.89
N THR A 168 12.61 -24.97 38.21
CA THR A 168 12.60 -23.68 37.49
C THR A 168 13.97 -22.98 37.43
N GLU A 169 14.81 -23.07 38.47
CA GLU A 169 16.13 -22.42 38.48
C GLU A 169 17.15 -23.08 37.55
N LYS A 170 17.16 -24.42 37.48
CA LYS A 170 18.06 -25.16 36.58
C LYS A 170 17.67 -24.95 35.13
N GLU A 171 16.37 -24.95 34.85
CA GLU A 171 15.80 -24.66 33.53
C GLU A 171 16.22 -23.26 33.07
N GLN A 172 16.06 -22.24 33.91
CA GLN A 172 16.46 -20.88 33.60
C GLN A 172 17.96 -20.76 33.31
N ASN A 173 18.82 -21.43 34.09
CA ASN A 173 20.27 -21.44 33.86
C ASN A 173 20.66 -22.08 32.53
N VAL A 174 20.00 -23.19 32.15
CA VAL A 174 20.24 -23.86 30.86
C VAL A 174 19.77 -22.99 29.69
N CYS A 175 18.60 -22.35 29.81
CA CYS A 175 18.11 -21.39 28.81
C CYS A 175 19.12 -20.24 28.60
N VAL A 176 19.63 -19.65 29.67
CA VAL A 176 20.63 -18.57 29.60
C VAL A 176 21.93 -19.06 28.95
N LEU A 177 22.39 -20.27 29.28
CA LEU A 177 23.58 -20.86 28.68
C LEU A 177 23.41 -21.05 27.17
N LEU A 178 22.29 -21.60 26.72
CA LEU A 178 21.99 -21.81 25.30
C LEU A 178 21.91 -20.48 24.54
N ILE A 179 21.23 -19.48 25.10
CA ILE A 179 21.15 -18.14 24.51
C ILE A 179 22.56 -17.54 24.35
N ASN A 180 23.40 -17.65 25.37
CA ASN A 180 24.77 -17.14 25.31
C ASN A 180 25.64 -17.90 24.32
N PHE A 181 25.49 -19.22 24.22
CA PHE A 181 26.23 -20.05 23.27
C PHE A 181 25.94 -19.65 21.82
N PHE A 182 24.65 -19.41 21.49
CA PHE A 182 24.22 -19.00 20.15
C PHE A 182 24.24 -17.49 19.91
N LYS A 183 24.80 -16.68 20.82
CA LYS A 183 24.84 -15.21 20.69
C LYS A 183 25.45 -14.72 19.38
N GLY A 184 26.40 -15.47 18.81
CA GLY A 184 26.99 -15.16 17.50
C GLY A 184 25.96 -15.14 16.36
N VAL A 185 24.88 -15.91 16.47
CA VAL A 185 23.77 -15.93 15.51
C VAL A 185 23.07 -14.57 15.47
N ASP A 186 22.84 -13.94 16.62
CA ASP A 186 22.18 -12.62 16.68
C ASP A 186 23.03 -11.54 16.00
N THR A 187 24.37 -11.65 16.09
CA THR A 187 25.30 -10.75 15.40
C THR A 187 25.17 -10.87 13.88
N VAL A 188 25.20 -12.09 13.33
CA VAL A 188 25.10 -12.29 11.88
C VAL A 188 23.70 -11.99 11.35
N VAL A 189 22.65 -12.17 12.16
CA VAL A 189 21.29 -11.69 11.84
C VAL A 189 21.27 -10.17 11.71
N ALA A 190 21.94 -9.45 12.62
CA ALA A 190 22.05 -8.00 12.55
C ALA A 190 22.83 -7.55 11.29
N GLU A 191 23.95 -8.20 10.97
CA GLU A 191 24.74 -7.96 9.76
C GLU A 191 23.92 -8.21 8.48
N LEU A 192 23.25 -9.36 8.37
CA LEU A 192 22.33 -9.67 7.26
C LEU A 192 21.26 -8.59 7.11
N SER A 193 20.58 -8.24 8.21
CA SER A 193 19.50 -7.25 8.17
C SER A 193 20.01 -5.88 7.72
N LYS A 194 21.20 -5.46 8.16
CA LYS A 194 21.83 -4.20 7.73
C LYS A 194 22.07 -4.17 6.23
N ASN A 195 22.59 -5.26 5.66
CA ASN A 195 22.79 -5.38 4.21
C ASN A 195 21.45 -5.34 3.45
N MET A 196 20.43 -6.01 3.97
CA MET A 196 19.08 -5.96 3.40
C MET A 196 18.48 -4.55 3.41
N TRP A 197 18.59 -3.81 4.52
CA TRP A 197 18.09 -2.44 4.61
C TRP A 197 18.85 -1.48 3.68
N PHE A 198 20.15 -1.70 3.48
CA PHE A 198 20.93 -0.93 2.51
C PHE A 198 20.43 -1.17 1.07
N ILE A 199 20.18 -2.41 0.67
CA ILE A 199 19.68 -2.76 -0.66
C ILE A 199 18.26 -2.23 -0.86
N LEU A 200 17.36 -2.50 0.10
CA LEU A 200 15.97 -2.03 0.03
C LEU A 200 15.91 -0.50 0.03
N GLY A 201 16.74 0.16 0.83
CA GLY A 201 16.86 1.62 0.83
C GLY A 201 17.30 2.22 -0.50
N ARG A 202 17.82 1.42 -1.44
CA ARG A 202 18.22 1.83 -2.81
C ARG A 202 17.31 1.26 -3.89
N THR A 203 16.11 0.79 -3.54
CA THR A 203 15.19 0.10 -4.47
C THR A 203 15.01 0.86 -5.79
N LEU A 204 14.81 2.18 -5.74
CA LEU A 204 14.56 2.98 -6.94
C LEU A 204 15.78 3.03 -7.86
N GLU A 205 16.99 3.15 -7.31
CA GLU A 205 18.25 3.03 -8.07
C GLU A 205 18.42 1.64 -8.67
N MET A 206 18.12 0.60 -7.88
CA MET A 206 18.27 -0.80 -8.30
C MET A 206 17.37 -1.16 -9.48
N VAL A 207 16.19 -0.54 -9.55
CA VAL A 207 15.21 -0.77 -10.62
C VAL A 207 15.45 0.10 -11.86
N LYS A 208 16.05 1.29 -11.69
CA LYS A 208 16.43 2.18 -12.82
C LYS A 208 17.40 1.50 -13.81
N GLY A 209 18.16 0.52 -13.34
CA GLY A 209 19.10 -0.27 -14.12
C GLY A 209 20.52 0.30 -14.07
N ASN A 210 21.47 -0.54 -13.67
CA ASN A 210 22.90 -0.32 -13.83
C ASN A 210 23.43 -1.31 -14.89
N GLU A 211 24.60 -1.04 -15.45
CA GLU A 211 25.27 -1.83 -16.52
C GLU A 211 25.38 -3.34 -16.26
N GLN A 212 25.20 -3.81 -15.02
CA GLN A 212 25.32 -5.21 -14.60
C GLN A 212 23.99 -5.98 -14.44
N GLY A 213 22.82 -5.39 -14.70
CA GLY A 213 21.55 -6.12 -14.91
C GLY A 213 20.96 -6.94 -13.74
N GLY A 214 21.55 -6.93 -12.54
CA GLY A 214 21.12 -7.74 -11.38
C GLY A 214 20.39 -7.01 -10.25
N GLY A 215 20.14 -5.70 -10.40
CA GLY A 215 19.59 -4.86 -9.33
C GLY A 215 18.20 -5.28 -8.83
N PRO A 216 17.19 -5.45 -9.71
CA PRO A 216 15.86 -5.89 -9.30
C PRO A 216 15.86 -7.26 -8.59
N GLN A 217 16.74 -8.17 -9.01
CA GLN A 217 16.88 -9.50 -8.42
C GLN A 217 17.39 -9.45 -6.98
N GLN A 218 18.27 -8.50 -6.64
CA GLN A 218 18.72 -8.29 -5.26
C GLN A 218 17.58 -7.76 -4.38
N VAL A 219 16.76 -6.83 -4.87
CA VAL A 219 15.57 -6.35 -4.16
C VAL A 219 14.59 -7.50 -3.89
N VAL A 220 14.27 -8.28 -4.93
CA VAL A 220 13.42 -9.48 -4.79
C VAL A 220 14.01 -10.46 -3.79
N THR A 221 15.33 -10.64 -3.78
CA THR A 221 16.02 -11.51 -2.82
C THR A 221 15.81 -11.06 -1.38
N CYS A 222 15.99 -9.77 -1.08
CA CYS A 222 15.69 -9.22 0.25
C CYS A 222 14.22 -9.44 0.63
N LEU A 223 13.29 -9.16 -0.29
CA LEU A 223 11.85 -9.29 -0.03
C LEU A 223 11.43 -10.75 0.19
N ARG A 224 12.04 -11.71 -0.51
CA ARG A 224 11.82 -13.14 -0.27
C ARG A 224 12.24 -13.57 1.13
N ILE A 225 13.33 -13.00 1.65
CA ILE A 225 13.77 -13.24 3.02
C ILE A 225 12.75 -12.63 4.00
N VAL A 226 12.33 -11.38 3.79
CA VAL A 226 11.31 -10.73 4.62
C VAL A 226 10.02 -11.56 4.68
N GLU A 227 9.47 -11.97 3.53
CA GLU A 227 8.24 -12.79 3.47
C GLU A 227 8.41 -14.16 4.15
N ARG A 228 9.62 -14.72 4.13
CA ARG A 228 9.91 -15.96 4.83
C ARG A 228 9.95 -15.77 6.34
N GLU A 229 10.57 -14.70 6.83
CA GLU A 229 10.60 -14.36 8.25
C GLU A 229 9.20 -14.05 8.79
N GLU A 230 8.38 -13.29 8.05
CA GLU A 230 6.99 -13.01 8.43
C GLU A 230 6.13 -14.28 8.51
N ARG A 231 6.39 -15.28 7.66
CA ARG A 231 5.71 -16.58 7.73
C ARG A 231 6.09 -17.36 8.99
N ILE A 232 7.37 -17.30 9.39
CA ILE A 232 7.86 -17.93 10.62
C ILE A 232 7.25 -17.23 11.84
N ASP A 233 7.24 -15.90 11.85
CA ASP A 233 6.60 -15.11 12.91
C ASP A 233 5.12 -15.47 13.03
N LYS A 234 4.39 -15.49 11.91
CA LYS A 234 2.97 -15.88 11.89
C LYS A 234 2.74 -17.29 12.43
N PHE A 235 3.60 -18.25 12.10
CA PHE A 235 3.49 -19.62 12.63
C PHE A 235 3.54 -19.65 14.16
N TYR A 236 4.48 -18.92 14.78
CA TYR A 236 4.60 -18.86 16.23
C TYR A 236 3.46 -18.07 16.87
N MET A 237 3.04 -16.94 16.27
CA MET A 237 1.92 -16.14 16.78
C MET A 237 0.59 -16.93 16.70
N ASP A 238 0.36 -17.66 15.61
CA ASP A 238 -0.83 -18.52 15.46
C ASP A 238 -0.82 -19.67 16.49
N ALA A 239 0.34 -20.28 16.75
CA ALA A 239 0.48 -21.30 17.78
C ALA A 239 0.19 -20.76 19.19
N GLN A 240 0.74 -19.57 19.52
CA GLN A 240 0.53 -18.90 20.80
C GLN A 240 -0.92 -18.46 21.00
N SER A 241 -1.61 -18.05 19.92
CA SER A 241 -3.04 -17.68 19.98
C SER A 241 -3.94 -18.88 20.31
N LYS A 242 -3.57 -20.08 19.84
CA LYS A 242 -4.33 -21.33 20.10
C LYS A 242 -3.99 -21.94 21.45
N ASN A 243 -2.74 -21.79 21.90
CA ASN A 243 -2.27 -22.28 23.18
C ASN A 243 -1.28 -21.27 23.77
N SER A 244 -1.68 -20.58 24.84
CA SER A 244 -0.84 -19.56 25.50
C SER A 244 0.45 -20.12 26.09
N SER A 245 0.56 -21.45 26.29
CA SER A 245 1.76 -22.13 26.77
C SER A 245 2.68 -22.60 25.62
N ALA A 246 2.30 -22.38 24.36
CA ALA A 246 3.13 -22.71 23.22
C ALA A 246 4.46 -21.97 23.28
N PHE A 247 5.56 -22.70 23.01
CA PHE A 247 6.89 -22.13 22.99
C PHE A 247 7.03 -21.12 21.84
N VAL A 248 7.59 -19.96 22.15
CA VAL A 248 7.97 -18.93 21.17
C VAL A 248 9.46 -18.65 21.35
N PRO A 249 10.27 -18.78 20.28
CA PRO A 249 11.70 -18.47 20.37
C PRO A 249 11.98 -17.03 20.80
N PRO A 250 13.10 -16.79 21.50
CA PRO A 250 13.51 -15.43 21.86
C PRO A 250 13.75 -14.59 20.61
N GLY A 251 13.25 -13.34 20.63
CA GLY A 251 13.39 -12.39 19.52
C GLY A 251 12.34 -12.52 18.41
N ARG A 252 11.31 -13.35 18.59
CA ARG A 252 10.12 -13.45 17.72
C ARG A 252 8.93 -12.73 18.38
N PRO A 253 8.04 -12.07 17.62
CA PRO A 253 8.14 -11.80 16.18
C PRO A 253 9.19 -10.73 15.87
N ARG A 254 9.80 -10.81 14.69
CA ARG A 254 10.85 -9.89 14.23
C ARG A 254 10.30 -8.67 13.51
N ASN A 255 9.10 -8.77 12.91
CA ASN A 255 8.42 -7.72 12.15
C ASN A 255 9.32 -7.11 11.06
N TRP A 256 9.91 -7.95 10.22
CA TRP A 256 10.83 -7.50 9.16
C TRP A 256 10.11 -6.75 8.05
N LYS A 257 8.84 -7.01 7.79
CA LYS A 257 8.03 -6.23 6.84
C LYS A 257 7.90 -4.78 7.30
N GLU A 258 7.64 -4.56 8.58
CA GLU A 258 7.57 -3.22 9.14
C GLU A 258 8.94 -2.50 9.06
N LYS A 259 10.03 -3.19 9.40
CA LYS A 259 11.40 -2.64 9.30
C LYS A 259 11.79 -2.33 7.86
N ALA A 260 11.40 -3.17 6.90
CA ALA A 260 11.61 -2.93 5.48
C ALA A 260 10.90 -1.65 5.03
N LEU A 261 9.61 -1.50 5.36
CA LEU A 261 8.83 -0.32 5.02
C LEU A 261 9.39 0.95 5.67
N ARG A 262 9.81 0.89 6.94
CA ARG A 262 10.49 2.00 7.61
C ARG A 262 11.81 2.38 6.95
N SER A 263 12.56 1.41 6.43
CA SER A 263 13.79 1.67 5.68
C SER A 263 13.52 2.44 4.39
N LEU A 264 12.47 2.06 3.65
CA LEU A 264 12.04 2.78 2.44
C LEU A 264 11.58 4.20 2.77
N GLU A 265 10.74 4.35 3.80
CA GLU A 265 10.24 5.65 4.27
C GLU A 265 11.39 6.58 4.68
N LYS A 266 12.39 6.06 5.38
CA LYS A 266 13.59 6.82 5.75
C LYS A 266 14.37 7.30 4.51
N THR A 267 14.53 6.45 3.49
CA THR A 267 15.16 6.88 2.24
C THR A 267 14.35 7.99 1.58
N VAL A 268 13.03 7.85 1.48
CA VAL A 268 12.16 8.86 0.86
C VAL A 268 12.26 10.19 1.61
N ALA A 269 12.22 10.17 2.94
CA ALA A 269 12.41 11.36 3.76
C ALA A 269 13.78 12.01 3.52
N ASN A 270 14.86 11.23 3.50
CA ASN A 270 16.21 11.72 3.23
C ASN A 270 16.34 12.34 1.83
N ARG A 271 15.62 11.84 0.82
CA ARG A 271 15.61 12.44 -0.52
C ARG A 271 14.90 13.79 -0.53
N VAL A 272 13.75 13.89 0.14
CA VAL A 272 13.01 15.16 0.23
C VAL A 272 13.79 16.22 1.00
N ASP A 273 14.41 15.83 2.12
CA ASP A 273 15.19 16.74 2.96
C ASP A 273 16.55 17.10 2.32
N GLY A 274 17.23 16.10 1.75
CA GLY A 274 18.58 16.24 1.19
C GLY A 274 18.67 17.03 -0.11
N ASN A 275 17.54 17.36 -0.74
CA ASN A 275 17.48 18.20 -1.94
C ASN A 275 17.71 19.69 -1.66
N GLN A 276 17.71 20.12 -0.39
CA GLN A 276 18.05 21.50 -0.05
C GLN A 276 19.56 21.70 -0.04
N LEU A 277 20.09 22.14 -1.17
CA LEU A 277 21.52 22.42 -1.36
C LEU A 277 21.91 23.86 -0.98
N GLU A 278 20.94 24.76 -0.98
CA GLU A 278 21.13 26.20 -0.78
C GLU A 278 20.23 26.69 0.36
N ASP A 279 20.68 27.74 1.03
CA ASP A 279 19.89 28.51 1.99
C ASP A 279 19.77 29.97 1.54
N ARG A 280 19.02 30.76 2.32
CA ARG A 280 18.81 32.18 2.06
C ARG A 280 20.12 32.98 2.00
N SER A 281 21.17 32.56 2.72
CA SER A 281 22.46 33.26 2.74
C SER A 281 23.23 33.09 1.42
N LEU A 282 23.08 31.92 0.78
CA LEU A 282 23.73 31.60 -0.48
C LEU A 282 22.94 32.09 -1.70
N ASN A 283 21.61 32.00 -1.65
CA ASN A 283 20.77 32.37 -2.78
C ASN A 283 19.39 32.89 -2.36
N LYS A 284 19.02 34.09 -2.82
CA LYS A 284 17.69 34.68 -2.56
C LYS A 284 16.54 33.86 -3.16
N ALA A 285 16.81 33.01 -4.16
CA ALA A 285 15.83 32.12 -4.78
C ALA A 285 15.96 30.66 -4.31
N TRP A 286 16.56 30.42 -3.14
CA TRP A 286 16.79 29.07 -2.61
C TRP A 286 15.49 28.23 -2.54
N LEU A 287 14.38 28.82 -2.09
CA LEU A 287 13.12 28.10 -1.90
C LEU A 287 12.52 27.66 -3.24
N ALA A 288 12.44 28.56 -4.23
CA ALA A 288 12.00 28.21 -5.58
C ALA A 288 12.85 27.09 -6.20
N ARG A 289 14.18 27.15 -6.05
CA ARG A 289 15.09 26.10 -6.56
C ARG A 289 14.90 24.78 -5.84
N TYR A 290 14.80 24.79 -4.51
CA TYR A 290 14.51 23.62 -3.70
C TYR A 290 13.21 22.95 -4.14
N LEU A 291 12.13 23.73 -4.27
CA LEU A 291 10.81 23.24 -4.66
C LEU A 291 10.80 22.64 -6.07
N GLU A 292 11.57 23.18 -7.01
CA GLU A 292 11.71 22.63 -8.37
C GLU A 292 12.55 21.35 -8.38
N VAL A 293 13.64 21.28 -7.62
CA VAL A 293 14.42 20.04 -7.46
C VAL A 293 13.55 18.95 -6.83
N CYS A 294 12.81 19.27 -5.76
CA CYS A 294 11.87 18.35 -5.14
C CYS A 294 10.82 17.85 -6.12
N ARG A 295 10.22 18.74 -6.93
CA ARG A 295 9.29 18.34 -7.99
C ARG A 295 9.91 17.31 -8.91
N ASN A 296 11.09 17.58 -9.48
CA ASN A 296 11.75 16.68 -10.43
C ASN A 296 12.07 15.32 -9.80
N VAL A 297 12.64 15.31 -8.59
CA VAL A 297 12.98 14.09 -7.87
C VAL A 297 11.73 13.26 -7.55
N ILE A 298 10.66 13.87 -7.03
CA ILE A 298 9.41 13.16 -6.73
C ILE A 298 8.81 12.56 -8.01
N MET A 299 8.78 13.31 -9.11
CA MET A 299 8.22 12.84 -10.37
C MET A 299 8.99 11.65 -10.94
N ASP A 300 10.33 11.72 -10.94
CA ASP A 300 11.20 10.63 -11.42
C ASP A 300 11.07 9.40 -10.51
N ASP A 301 11.10 9.61 -9.20
CA ASP A 301 11.03 8.53 -8.22
C ASP A 301 9.69 7.80 -8.24
N LEU A 302 8.58 8.53 -8.37
CA LEU A 302 7.25 7.91 -8.50
C LEU A 302 7.11 7.15 -9.82
N GLN A 303 7.78 7.57 -10.89
CA GLN A 303 7.84 6.77 -12.11
C GLN A 303 8.64 5.48 -11.90
N LEU A 304 9.80 5.56 -11.24
CA LEU A 304 10.61 4.39 -10.89
C LEU A 304 9.88 3.45 -9.93
N ALA A 305 9.10 3.99 -8.99
CA ALA A 305 8.28 3.20 -8.07
C ALA A 305 7.26 2.33 -8.82
N LYS A 306 6.76 2.78 -9.98
CA LYS A 306 5.91 1.94 -10.85
C LYS A 306 6.68 0.78 -11.47
N VAL A 307 7.90 1.04 -11.92
CA VAL A 307 8.78 0.00 -12.46
C VAL A 307 9.15 -1.00 -11.36
N ALA A 308 9.20 -0.58 -10.10
CA ALA A 308 9.51 -1.43 -8.96
C ALA A 308 8.36 -2.38 -8.56
N ILE A 309 7.12 -2.13 -8.98
CA ILE A 309 5.92 -2.94 -8.60
C ILE A 309 6.15 -4.46 -8.75
N PRO A 310 6.70 -4.99 -9.86
CA PRO A 310 6.90 -6.43 -10.03
C PRO A 310 7.91 -7.05 -9.06
N CYS A 311 8.75 -6.24 -8.40
CA CYS A 311 9.71 -6.72 -7.41
C CYS A 311 9.04 -7.03 -6.07
N PHE A 312 7.89 -6.42 -5.78
CA PHE A 312 7.21 -6.50 -4.50
C PHE A 312 6.03 -7.47 -4.52
N PRO A 313 5.72 -8.13 -3.39
CA PRO A 313 4.47 -8.85 -3.23
C PRO A 313 3.25 -7.93 -3.45
N PRO A 314 2.18 -8.38 -4.13
CA PRO A 314 1.02 -7.53 -4.44
C PRO A 314 0.30 -6.96 -3.20
N ASP A 315 0.31 -7.68 -2.09
CA ASP A 315 -0.31 -7.27 -0.82
C ASP A 315 0.41 -6.08 -0.15
N TRP A 316 1.64 -5.79 -0.56
CA TRP A 316 2.36 -4.62 -0.06
C TRP A 316 1.81 -3.31 -0.61
N GLN A 317 1.16 -3.32 -1.78
CA GLN A 317 0.65 -2.11 -2.45
C GLN A 317 1.74 -1.02 -2.54
N ILE A 318 2.94 -1.42 -2.98
CA ILE A 318 4.16 -0.63 -2.80
C ILE A 318 4.09 0.75 -3.46
N TYR A 319 3.40 0.87 -4.60
CA TYR A 319 3.27 2.13 -5.30
C TYR A 319 2.48 3.15 -4.47
N ASP A 320 1.32 2.76 -3.95
CA ASP A 320 0.49 3.62 -3.10
C ASP A 320 1.25 4.00 -1.81
N ARG A 321 2.04 3.07 -1.25
CA ARG A 321 2.91 3.35 -0.11
C ARG A 321 3.99 4.39 -0.44
N TYR A 322 4.67 4.30 -1.59
CA TYR A 322 5.61 5.33 -2.01
C TYR A 322 4.93 6.69 -2.14
N VAL A 323 3.75 6.75 -2.76
CA VAL A 323 2.97 7.99 -2.88
C VAL A 323 2.69 8.59 -1.50
N HIS A 324 2.24 7.78 -0.54
CA HIS A 324 2.00 8.23 0.83
C HIS A 324 3.29 8.64 1.57
N MET A 325 4.40 7.93 1.37
CA MET A 325 5.71 8.28 1.96
C MET A 325 6.18 9.65 1.44
N TYR A 326 6.19 9.85 0.12
CA TYR A 326 6.58 11.14 -0.48
C TYR A 326 5.66 12.27 -0.03
N HIS A 327 4.35 12.03 -0.04
CA HIS A 327 3.38 13.01 0.42
C HIS A 327 3.61 13.40 1.88
N SER A 328 3.80 12.42 2.77
CA SER A 328 4.04 12.67 4.20
C SER A 328 5.35 13.43 4.43
N SER A 329 6.43 13.05 3.74
CA SER A 329 7.72 13.74 3.83
C SER A 329 7.65 15.18 3.33
N VAL A 330 6.99 15.43 2.19
CA VAL A 330 6.76 16.79 1.67
C VAL A 330 5.93 17.61 2.64
N CYS A 331 4.83 17.06 3.17
CA CYS A 331 3.99 17.77 4.13
C CYS A 331 4.79 18.16 5.38
N ARG A 332 5.56 17.22 5.94
CA ARG A 332 6.43 17.49 7.08
C ARG A 332 7.39 18.65 6.76
N ARG A 333 8.11 18.57 5.64
CA ARG A 333 9.12 19.55 5.29
C ARG A 333 8.53 20.93 4.99
N LEU A 334 7.39 21.01 4.31
CA LEU A 334 6.71 22.28 4.07
C LEU A 334 6.11 22.89 5.34
N ARG A 335 5.67 22.07 6.30
CA ARG A 335 5.24 22.57 7.61
C ARG A 335 6.41 23.13 8.42
N GLU A 336 7.58 22.51 8.34
CA GLU A 336 8.81 23.06 8.93
C GLU A 336 9.14 24.43 8.32
N ILE A 337 9.18 24.54 6.98
CA ILE A 337 9.43 25.81 6.27
C ILE A 337 8.37 26.86 6.63
N ALA A 338 7.10 26.49 6.69
CA ALA A 338 6.01 27.40 7.05
C ALA A 338 6.07 27.91 8.50
N SER A 339 6.81 27.23 9.38
CA SER A 339 7.01 27.66 10.77
C SER A 339 8.17 28.65 10.94
N GLU A 340 9.01 28.78 9.91
CA GLU A 340 10.13 29.72 9.90
C GLU A 340 9.67 31.13 9.51
N ARG A 341 10.52 32.14 9.75
CA ARG A 341 10.27 33.50 9.28
C ARG A 341 10.59 33.60 7.79
N LEU A 342 9.55 33.67 6.98
CA LEU A 342 9.62 33.76 5.52
C LEU A 342 9.64 35.22 5.04
N GLU A 343 10.39 35.47 3.97
CA GLU A 343 10.32 36.72 3.20
C GLU A 343 9.08 36.72 2.27
N LYS A 344 8.67 37.90 1.81
CA LYS A 344 7.49 38.05 0.94
C LYS A 344 7.57 37.20 -0.32
N SER A 345 8.74 37.14 -0.97
CA SER A 345 9.00 36.31 -2.14
C SER A 345 8.86 34.82 -1.83
N GLU A 346 9.32 34.37 -0.67
CA GLU A 346 9.27 32.98 -0.22
C GLU A 346 7.85 32.55 0.14
N LEU A 347 7.05 33.44 0.76
CA LEU A 347 5.62 33.22 1.02
C LEU A 347 4.86 32.96 -0.29
N VAL A 348 5.06 33.81 -1.30
CA VAL A 348 4.42 33.64 -2.62
C VAL A 348 4.85 32.33 -3.28
N GLN A 349 6.14 32.00 -3.22
CA GLN A 349 6.67 30.75 -3.77
C GLN A 349 6.05 29.52 -3.08
N LEU A 350 5.99 29.50 -1.76
CA LEU A 350 5.39 28.42 -0.97
C LEU A 350 3.90 28.26 -1.27
N MET A 351 3.14 29.36 -1.22
CA MET A 351 1.70 29.35 -1.48
C MET A 351 1.38 28.91 -2.91
N SER A 352 2.17 29.37 -3.89
CA SER A 352 2.04 28.95 -5.28
C SER A 352 2.30 27.46 -5.43
N TRP A 353 3.36 26.94 -4.80
CA TRP A 353 3.71 25.53 -4.89
C TRP A 353 2.67 24.62 -4.25
N ILE A 354 2.05 25.02 -3.14
CA ILE A 354 0.97 24.25 -2.51
C ILE A 354 -0.24 24.11 -3.46
N LYS A 355 -0.58 25.17 -4.20
CA LYS A 355 -1.64 25.11 -5.23
C LYS A 355 -1.21 24.23 -6.40
N PHE A 356 0.05 24.33 -6.81
CA PHE A 356 0.63 23.54 -7.90
C PHE A 356 0.76 22.05 -7.57
N TYR A 357 0.93 21.68 -6.31
CA TYR A 357 1.19 20.31 -5.86
C TYR A 357 0.14 19.28 -6.35
N ALA A 358 -1.14 19.67 -6.36
CA ALA A 358 -2.25 18.83 -6.82
C ALA A 358 -2.48 18.84 -8.34
N SER A 359 -1.77 19.70 -9.07
CA SER A 359 -2.03 19.97 -10.48
C SER A 359 -1.66 18.81 -11.40
N GLU A 360 -2.13 18.88 -12.65
CA GLU A 360 -1.78 17.92 -13.72
C GLU A 360 -0.28 17.93 -14.05
N ASP A 361 0.47 18.94 -13.65
CA ASP A 361 1.92 19.06 -13.88
C ASP A 361 2.77 18.46 -12.75
N MET A 362 2.13 17.85 -11.73
CA MET A 362 2.77 17.29 -10.54
C MET A 362 2.09 15.99 -10.06
N LEU A 363 1.53 15.90 -8.85
CA LEU A 363 0.90 14.66 -8.38
C LEU A 363 -0.34 14.26 -9.20
N GLY A 364 -1.07 15.23 -9.76
CA GLY A 364 -2.23 14.99 -10.61
C GLY A 364 -1.87 14.51 -12.01
N HIS A 365 -0.58 14.35 -12.33
CA HIS A 365 -0.13 14.03 -13.67
C HIS A 365 -0.70 12.68 -14.17
N PRO A 366 -1.25 12.60 -15.41
CA PRO A 366 -1.93 11.40 -15.91
C PRO A 366 -1.05 10.14 -15.91
N ARG A 367 0.27 10.30 -16.11
CA ARG A 367 1.21 9.16 -16.06
C ARG A 367 1.33 8.56 -14.66
N LEU A 368 1.07 9.32 -13.59
CA LEU A 368 1.13 8.82 -12.22
C LEU A 368 -0.16 8.08 -11.83
N LYS A 369 -1.31 8.38 -12.45
CA LYS A 369 -2.60 7.74 -12.12
C LYS A 369 -2.93 7.84 -10.61
N ILE A 370 -2.56 8.95 -9.98
CA ILE A 370 -2.82 9.23 -8.57
C ILE A 370 -4.05 10.14 -8.48
N ASN A 371 -4.95 9.85 -7.54
CA ASN A 371 -6.00 10.79 -7.20
C ASN A 371 -5.47 11.81 -6.18
N ALA A 372 -4.76 12.83 -6.66
CA ALA A 372 -4.14 13.85 -5.82
C ALA A 372 -5.15 14.58 -4.93
N GLN A 373 -6.38 14.76 -5.42
CA GLN A 373 -7.44 15.44 -4.68
C GLN A 373 -7.91 14.65 -3.46
N ALA A 374 -8.02 13.32 -3.56
CA ALA A 374 -8.37 12.46 -2.43
C ALA A 374 -7.28 12.50 -1.34
N ILE A 375 -6.01 12.40 -1.73
CA ILE A 375 -4.87 12.47 -0.79
C ILE A 375 -4.90 13.78 0.00
N LEU A 376 -5.18 14.91 -0.66
CA LEU A 376 -5.24 16.22 -0.02
C LEU A 376 -6.47 16.44 0.85
N GLN A 377 -7.56 15.70 0.61
CA GLN A 377 -8.72 15.70 1.51
C GLN A 377 -8.40 14.97 2.81
N ASP A 378 -7.69 13.84 2.72
CA ASP A 378 -7.30 13.04 3.89
C ASP A 378 -6.16 13.69 4.68
N SER A 379 -5.14 14.18 3.98
CA SER A 379 -3.95 14.81 4.54
C SER A 379 -3.60 16.07 3.73
N PRO A 380 -4.06 17.26 4.14
CA PRO A 380 -3.67 18.49 3.47
C PRO A 380 -2.19 18.83 3.72
N VAL A 381 -1.53 19.42 2.72
CA VAL A 381 -0.11 19.84 2.81
C VAL A 381 0.12 20.71 4.03
N LEU A 382 -0.64 21.80 4.12
CA LEU A 382 -0.73 22.67 5.29
C LEU A 382 -2.17 22.68 5.79
N THR A 383 -2.34 22.84 7.10
CA THR A 383 -3.66 23.03 7.69
C THR A 383 -4.23 24.38 7.26
N ARG A 384 -5.57 24.52 7.26
CA ARG A 384 -6.23 25.79 6.93
C ARG A 384 -5.79 26.93 7.86
N SER A 385 -5.53 26.64 9.13
CA SER A 385 -5.03 27.63 10.08
C SER A 385 -3.64 28.15 9.70
N THR A 386 -2.72 27.25 9.32
CA THR A 386 -1.37 27.66 8.89
C THR A 386 -1.43 28.43 7.58
N LEU A 387 -2.27 28.03 6.62
CA LEU A 387 -2.48 28.80 5.39
C LEU A 387 -2.99 30.21 5.66
N ASN A 388 -3.98 30.36 6.56
CA ASN A 388 -4.49 31.68 6.93
C ASN A 388 -3.41 32.53 7.60
N GLN A 389 -2.60 31.94 8.49
CA GLN A 389 -1.47 32.64 9.11
C GLN A 389 -0.44 33.14 8.08
N LEU A 390 -0.12 32.33 7.06
CA LEU A 390 0.79 32.75 5.98
C LEU A 390 0.18 33.87 5.12
N CYS A 391 -1.13 33.81 4.84
CA CYS A 391 -1.85 34.90 4.16
C CYS A 391 -1.81 36.19 4.98
N ASP A 392 -2.09 36.12 6.28
CA ASP A 392 -2.07 37.29 7.16
C ASP A 392 -0.67 37.91 7.24
N GLN A 393 0.37 37.07 7.32
CA GLN A 393 1.76 37.54 7.25
C GLN A 393 2.06 38.27 5.93
N PHE A 394 1.64 37.72 4.78
CA PHE A 394 1.81 38.37 3.49
C PHE A 394 1.09 39.72 3.41
N VAL A 395 -0.14 39.79 3.93
CA VAL A 395 -0.94 41.03 3.96
C VAL A 395 -0.26 42.09 4.83
N GLU A 396 0.23 41.73 6.01
CA GLU A 396 0.90 42.68 6.90
C GLU A 396 2.24 43.15 6.33
N MET A 397 3.05 42.27 5.74
CA MET A 397 4.28 42.68 5.03
C MET A 397 3.97 43.64 3.87
N SER A 398 2.93 43.34 3.09
CA SER A 398 2.48 44.22 1.99
C SER A 398 1.98 45.57 2.49
N ARG A 399 1.30 45.60 3.64
CA ARG A 399 0.86 46.84 4.29
C ARG A 399 2.06 47.68 4.74
N GLU A 400 3.08 47.07 5.32
CA GLU A 400 4.31 47.75 5.73
C GLU A 400 5.07 48.32 4.53
N ASP A 401 5.23 47.53 3.45
CA ASP A 401 5.82 47.96 2.20
C ASP A 401 5.08 49.18 1.63
N LEU A 402 3.75 49.10 1.55
CA LEU A 402 2.90 50.20 1.05
C LEU A 402 3.02 51.45 1.92
N LYS A 403 3.04 51.32 3.26
CA LYS A 403 3.22 52.45 4.17
C LYS A 403 4.58 53.13 3.96
N LEU A 404 5.65 52.35 3.84
CA LEU A 404 6.99 52.88 3.61
C LEU A 404 7.07 53.57 2.26
N TRP A 405 6.53 52.95 1.21
CA TRP A 405 6.46 53.52 -0.12
C TRP A 405 5.65 54.82 -0.14
N LEU A 406 4.43 54.83 0.41
CA LEU A 406 3.60 56.04 0.49
C LEU A 406 4.32 57.17 1.23
N LYS A 407 4.97 56.86 2.35
CA LYS A 407 5.77 57.84 3.09
C LYS A 407 6.89 58.42 2.23
N ASN A 408 7.61 57.58 1.48
CA ASN A 408 8.68 58.02 0.59
C ASN A 408 8.15 58.84 -0.59
N THR A 409 7.06 58.42 -1.22
CA THR A 409 6.43 59.15 -2.33
C THR A 409 5.94 60.53 -1.88
N VAL A 410 5.25 60.61 -0.73
CA VAL A 410 4.80 61.90 -0.17
C VAL A 410 5.98 62.78 0.23
N SER A 411 7.06 62.20 0.77
CA SER A 411 8.27 62.97 1.12
C SER A 411 8.96 63.52 -0.13
N HIS A 412 9.04 62.72 -1.19
CA HIS A 412 9.58 63.14 -2.48
C HIS A 412 8.73 64.24 -3.12
N GLU A 413 7.40 64.08 -3.11
CA GLU A 413 6.46 65.10 -3.57
C GLU A 413 6.67 66.40 -2.79
N THR A 414 6.71 66.33 -1.46
CA THR A 414 6.93 67.50 -0.59
C THR A 414 8.21 68.23 -0.98
N LEU A 415 9.32 67.51 -1.20
CA LEU A 415 10.57 68.11 -1.66
C LEU A 415 10.46 68.74 -3.05
N ASP A 416 9.70 68.13 -3.96
CA ASP A 416 9.46 68.65 -5.30
C ASP A 416 8.69 69.97 -5.28
N TRP A 417 7.68 70.09 -4.42
CA TRP A 417 6.94 71.34 -4.19
C TRP A 417 7.81 72.47 -3.62
N TYR A 418 8.88 72.14 -2.87
CA TYR A 418 9.84 73.13 -2.40
C TYR A 418 10.87 73.54 -3.46
N LYS A 419 10.93 72.87 -4.62
CA LYS A 419 11.73 73.34 -5.75
C LYS A 419 10.99 74.50 -6.40
N ASN A 420 11.68 75.60 -6.69
CA ASN A 420 11.13 76.73 -7.47
C ASN A 420 10.99 76.38 -8.96
N VAL A 421 10.30 75.28 -9.27
CA VAL A 421 10.03 74.77 -10.61
C VAL A 421 8.53 74.83 -10.86
N ARG A 422 8.13 75.22 -12.08
CA ARG A 422 6.71 75.31 -12.46
C ARG A 422 6.10 73.89 -12.50
N PRO A 423 4.93 73.65 -11.88
CA PRO A 423 4.23 72.36 -11.95
C PRO A 423 3.84 71.99 -13.38
N SER A 424 3.67 70.69 -13.63
CA SER A 424 3.23 70.16 -14.92
C SER A 424 1.82 70.62 -15.28
N GLU A 425 1.60 70.97 -16.56
CA GLU A 425 0.30 71.42 -17.10
C GLU A 425 -0.26 70.38 -18.08
N ASP A 426 -1.57 70.14 -18.01
CA ASP A 426 -2.27 69.30 -18.96
C ASP A 426 -2.58 70.03 -20.29
N ASN A 427 -3.14 69.33 -21.27
CA ASN A 427 -3.52 69.89 -22.58
C ASN A 427 -4.60 70.99 -22.49
N HIS A 428 -5.19 71.23 -21.32
CA HIS A 428 -6.21 72.24 -21.07
C HIS A 428 -5.69 73.38 -20.17
N GLY A 429 -4.39 73.38 -19.80
CA GLY A 429 -3.75 74.41 -18.99
C GLY A 429 -3.99 74.26 -17.48
N TYR A 430 -4.46 73.10 -17.00
CA TYR A 430 -4.58 72.81 -15.58
C TYR A 430 -3.30 72.18 -15.03
N PHE A 431 -2.87 72.66 -13.86
CA PHE A 431 -1.74 72.07 -13.14
C PHE A 431 -2.10 70.71 -12.54
N TYR A 432 -1.20 69.74 -12.65
CA TYR A 432 -1.36 68.43 -12.03
C TYR A 432 -0.06 67.92 -11.40
N THR A 433 -0.20 66.94 -10.51
CA THR A 433 0.91 66.18 -9.91
C THR A 433 0.84 64.72 -10.38
N ASP A 434 2.00 64.08 -10.50
CA ASP A 434 2.11 62.66 -10.83
C ASP A 434 1.82 61.74 -9.63
N LEU A 435 1.61 62.30 -8.44
CA LEU A 435 1.34 61.57 -7.20
C LEU A 435 0.16 60.57 -7.33
N PRO A 436 -1.04 60.94 -7.82
CA PRO A 436 -2.14 59.98 -7.97
C PRO A 436 -1.77 58.83 -8.90
N ASN A 437 -1.12 59.10 -10.03
CA ASN A 437 -0.73 58.06 -10.99
C ASN A 437 0.28 57.09 -10.38
N THR A 438 1.23 57.62 -9.61
CA THR A 438 2.25 56.83 -8.92
C THR A 438 1.62 55.96 -7.84
N VAL A 439 0.71 56.51 -7.03
CA VAL A 439 -0.01 55.75 -5.99
C VAL A 439 -0.92 54.68 -6.59
N PHE A 440 -1.66 54.99 -7.65
CA PHE A 440 -2.52 54.02 -8.33
C PHE A 440 -1.72 52.91 -9.01
N GLY A 441 -0.58 53.24 -9.63
CA GLY A 441 0.36 52.25 -10.17
C GLY A 441 0.85 51.30 -9.09
N MET A 442 1.29 51.83 -7.96
CA MET A 442 1.79 51.04 -6.82
C MET A 442 0.74 50.11 -6.22
N LEU A 443 -0.50 50.60 -6.04
CA LEU A 443 -1.60 49.78 -5.55
C LEU A 443 -1.93 48.65 -6.51
N LYS A 444 -1.93 48.95 -7.82
CA LYS A 444 -2.17 47.96 -8.85
C LYS A 444 -1.12 46.85 -8.79
N ASP A 445 0.17 47.21 -8.76
CA ASP A 445 1.27 46.25 -8.73
C ASP A 445 1.24 45.36 -7.48
N THR A 446 0.86 45.93 -6.33
CA THR A 446 0.76 45.19 -5.05
C THR A 446 -0.41 44.20 -5.02
N VAL A 447 -1.50 44.49 -5.72
CA VAL A 447 -2.68 43.60 -5.81
C VAL A 447 -2.49 42.49 -6.84
N THR A 448 -1.68 42.72 -7.88
CA THR A 448 -1.41 41.74 -8.93
C THR A 448 -0.22 40.81 -8.66
N SER A 449 0.61 41.13 -7.66
CA SER A 449 1.76 40.31 -7.21
C SER A 449 1.35 39.33 -6.12
#